data_AF-A0A7C4CHH5-F1
#
_entry.id   AF-A0A7C4CHH5-F1
#
_cell.length_a   1.000
_cell.length_b   1.000
_cell.length_c   1.000
_cell.angle_alpha   90.00
_cell.angle_beta   90.00
_cell.angle_gamma   90.00
#
_symmetry.space_group_name_H-M   'P 1'
#
loop_
_entity.id
_entity.type
_entity.pdbx_description
1 polymer ?
#
loop_
_entity_poly.entity_id
_entity_poly.type
_entity_poly.pdbx_seq_one_letter_code
_entity_poly.pdbx_strand_id
1 'polypeptide(L)'
;SGMLNGGPVVYYINKLHKKEKAALILTGWQIEGTPGRILLETGKFVYEGREIDVKMKIKRLDFSAHAGRKDLFKFIEKLNPEKIFCIHGDHTQEFAEELRRKGFDAVAPLANERTFKV
;
A
#
# COMPACT_ATOMS: atom_id res chain seq x y z
N SER A 1 -13.23 0.99 7.06
CA SER A 1 -12.09 0.38 6.34
C SER A 1 -11.00 1.42 6.12
N GLY A 2 -9.72 1.05 6.23
CA GLY A 2 -8.58 1.96 6.02
C GLY A 2 -8.36 2.37 4.56
N MET A 3 -8.96 1.63 3.61
CA MET A 3 -8.93 1.93 2.17
C MET A 3 -10.25 2.51 1.63
N LEU A 4 -11.14 2.93 2.55
CA LEU A 4 -12.45 3.50 2.24
C LEU A 4 -13.43 2.58 1.49
N ASN A 5 -13.15 1.27 1.43
CA ASN A 5 -14.05 0.24 0.87
C ASN A 5 -15.38 0.04 1.64
N GLY A 6 -15.65 0.84 2.68
CA GLY A 6 -16.86 0.69 3.50
C GLY A 6 -16.68 1.00 4.98
N GLY A 7 -17.77 0.83 5.72
CA GLY A 7 -17.87 1.09 7.15
C GLY A 7 -18.14 2.57 7.49
N PRO A 8 -17.96 2.98 8.76
CA PRO A 8 -18.36 4.31 9.25
C PRO A 8 -17.75 5.48 8.49
N VAL A 9 -16.57 5.30 7.90
CA VAL A 9 -15.87 6.36 7.13
C VAL A 9 -16.70 6.86 5.95
N VAL A 10 -17.50 6.00 5.31
CA VAL A 10 -18.38 6.37 4.19
C VAL A 10 -19.44 7.37 4.65
N TYR A 11 -20.03 7.14 5.83
CA TYR A 11 -20.99 8.06 6.44
C TYR A 11 -20.38 9.46 6.66
N TYR A 12 -19.16 9.52 7.21
CA TYR A 12 -18.50 10.80 7.46
C TYR A 12 -18.11 11.53 6.19
N ILE A 13 -17.62 10.82 5.17
CA ILE A 13 -17.32 11.43 3.86
C ILE A 13 -18.61 12.03 3.27
N ASN A 14 -19.72 11.29 3.26
CA ASN A 14 -21.01 11.79 2.78
C ASN A 14 -21.51 13.05 3.52
N LYS A 15 -21.17 13.22 4.80
CA LYS A 15 -21.54 14.39 5.60
C LYS A 15 -20.58 15.57 5.43
N LEU A 16 -19.30 15.31 5.21
CA LEU A 16 -18.22 16.30 5.32
C LEU A 16 -17.56 16.68 4.00
N HIS A 17 -17.82 15.98 2.88
CA HIS A 17 -17.08 16.17 1.63
C HIS A 17 -17.08 17.62 1.11
N LYS A 18 -18.12 18.41 1.36
CA LYS A 18 -18.20 19.84 0.96
C LYS A 18 -17.52 20.82 1.92
N LYS A 19 -17.03 20.37 3.09
CA LYS A 19 -16.46 21.23 4.13
C LYS A 19 -14.97 21.49 3.83
N GLU A 20 -14.67 22.59 3.15
CA GLU A 20 -13.28 22.97 2.78
C GLU A 20 -12.33 23.19 3.97
N LYS A 21 -12.88 23.51 5.15
CA LYS A 21 -12.12 23.63 6.40
C LYS A 21 -11.80 22.26 7.05
N ALA A 22 -12.43 21.18 6.58
CA ALA A 22 -12.14 19.83 7.04
C ALA A 22 -10.97 19.20 6.25
N ALA A 23 -10.39 18.15 6.82
CA ALA A 23 -9.41 17.33 6.14
C ALA A 23 -9.67 15.83 6.38
N LEU A 24 -9.47 15.02 5.34
CA LEU A 24 -9.35 13.57 5.43
C LEU A 24 -7.87 13.20 5.30
N ILE A 25 -7.35 12.55 6.33
CA ILE A 25 -5.95 12.12 6.37
C ILE A 25 -5.92 10.59 6.33
N LEU A 26 -5.38 10.05 5.24
CA LEU A 26 -5.15 8.62 5.07
C LEU A 26 -3.77 8.27 5.62
N THR A 27 -3.71 7.34 6.57
CA THR A 27 -2.47 7.01 7.29
C THR A 27 -1.77 5.74 6.79
N GLY A 28 -2.49 4.92 6.00
CA GLY A 28 -1.98 3.65 5.46
C GLY A 28 -1.88 3.65 3.95
N TRP A 29 -1.23 2.62 3.42
CA TRP A 29 -1.18 2.35 1.98
C TRP A 29 -2.59 2.22 1.39
N GLN A 30 -2.76 2.70 0.17
CA GLN A 30 -4.01 2.61 -0.59
C GLN A 30 -3.74 1.76 -1.82
N ILE A 31 -4.35 0.58 -1.91
CA ILE A 31 -4.15 -0.33 -3.04
C ILE A 31 -4.78 0.27 -4.30
N GLU A 32 -4.17 0.03 -5.46
CA GLU A 32 -4.74 0.44 -6.75
C GLU A 32 -6.18 -0.05 -6.93
N GLY A 33 -7.03 0.80 -7.53
CA GLY A 33 -8.45 0.51 -7.71
C GLY A 33 -9.33 0.66 -6.46
N THR A 34 -8.76 0.86 -5.27
CA THR A 34 -9.58 1.15 -4.07
C THR A 34 -10.12 2.59 -4.08
N PRO A 35 -11.28 2.87 -3.46
CA PRO A 35 -11.83 4.22 -3.37
C PRO A 35 -10.86 5.22 -2.75
N GLY A 36 -10.05 4.79 -1.77
CA GLY A 36 -9.04 5.66 -1.17
C GLY A 36 -7.90 6.02 -2.11
N ARG A 37 -7.48 5.10 -3.01
CA ARG A 37 -6.51 5.41 -4.06
C ARG A 37 -7.11 6.38 -5.09
N ILE A 38 -8.31 6.08 -5.59
CA ILE A 38 -9.03 6.93 -6.55
C ILE A 38 -9.22 8.35 -5.99
N LEU A 39 -9.59 8.46 -4.71
CA LEU A 39 -9.76 9.75 -4.04
C LEU A 39 -8.46 10.56 -3.96
N LEU A 40 -7.33 9.92 -3.70
CA LEU A 40 -6.03 10.61 -3.66
C LEU A 40 -5.62 11.14 -5.04
N GLU A 41 -5.93 10.40 -6.10
CA GLU A 41 -5.50 10.72 -7.47
C GLU A 41 -6.44 11.74 -8.14
N THR A 42 -7.74 11.63 -7.88
CA THR A 42 -8.76 12.37 -8.64
C THR A 42 -9.47 13.44 -7.81
N GLY A 43 -9.37 13.38 -6.47
CA GLY A 43 -10.20 14.19 -5.57
C GLY A 43 -11.66 13.73 -5.51
N LYS A 44 -12.00 12.57 -6.09
CA LYS A 44 -13.36 12.03 -6.13
C LYS A 44 -13.46 10.76 -5.30
N PHE A 45 -14.50 10.67 -4.48
CA PHE A 45 -14.81 9.46 -3.74
C PHE A 45 -15.83 8.64 -4.54
N VAL A 46 -15.40 7.46 -5.00
CA VAL A 46 -16.22 6.52 -5.77
C VAL A 46 -16.60 5.34 -4.88
N TYR A 47 -17.88 5.16 -4.61
CA TYR A 47 -18.38 4.08 -3.74
C TYR A 47 -19.77 3.64 -4.19
N GLU A 48 -19.98 2.33 -4.38
CA GLU A 48 -21.25 1.72 -4.80
C GLU A 48 -21.90 2.41 -6.03
N GLY A 49 -21.09 2.69 -7.05
CA GLY A 49 -21.55 3.32 -8.30
C GLY A 49 -21.89 4.81 -8.18
N ARG A 50 -21.64 5.43 -7.02
CA ARG A 50 -21.77 6.88 -6.83
C ARG A 50 -20.40 7.54 -6.85
N GLU A 51 -20.35 8.70 -7.48
CA GLU A 51 -19.16 9.56 -7.53
C GLU A 51 -19.44 10.86 -6.80
N ILE A 52 -18.57 11.23 -5.87
CA ILE A 52 -18.72 12.42 -5.03
C ILE A 52 -17.47 13.29 -5.15
N ASP A 53 -17.65 14.53 -5.61
CA ASP A 53 -16.58 15.53 -5.57
C ASP A 53 -16.26 15.91 -4.12
N VAL A 54 -14.98 15.80 -3.75
CA VAL A 54 -14.52 16.08 -2.40
C VAL A 54 -13.80 17.42 -2.37
N LYS A 55 -14.35 18.37 -1.61
CA LYS A 55 -13.81 19.72 -1.40
C LYS A 55 -12.98 19.85 -0.12
N MET A 56 -13.15 18.94 0.83
CA MET A 56 -12.26 18.85 2.00
C MET A 56 -10.84 18.50 1.57
N LYS A 57 -9.84 18.94 2.35
CA LYS A 57 -8.43 18.68 2.04
C LYS A 57 -8.14 17.20 2.19
N ILE A 58 -7.58 16.59 1.15
CA ILE A 58 -7.13 15.19 1.20
C ILE A 58 -5.61 15.17 1.38
N LYS A 59 -5.15 14.41 2.38
CA LYS A 59 -3.72 14.17 2.59
C LYS A 59 -3.48 12.70 2.86
N ARG A 60 -2.30 12.24 2.48
CA ARG A 60 -1.76 10.97 2.93
C ARG A 60 -0.52 11.21 3.78
N LEU A 61 -0.47 10.59 4.94
CA LEU A 61 0.72 10.53 5.78
C LEU A 61 1.10 9.05 5.89
N ASP A 62 2.34 8.69 5.59
CA ASP A 62 2.74 7.29 5.67
C ASP A 62 3.07 6.90 7.11
N PHE A 63 2.09 6.32 7.79
CA PHE A 63 2.24 5.68 9.09
C PHE A 63 1.93 4.18 8.99
N SER A 64 2.15 3.59 7.81
CA SER A 64 1.75 2.21 7.52
C SER A 64 2.48 1.14 8.37
N ALA A 65 3.46 1.55 9.19
CA ALA A 65 4.31 0.70 10.01
C ALA A 65 5.13 -0.34 9.23
N HIS A 66 5.18 -0.24 7.90
CA HIS A 66 6.03 -1.07 7.06
C HIS A 66 7.44 -0.47 6.94
N ALA A 67 8.44 -1.34 6.95
CA ALA A 67 9.81 -0.95 6.67
C ALA A 67 9.92 -0.39 5.24
N GLY A 68 10.60 0.75 5.11
CA GLY A 68 10.94 1.27 3.79
C GLY A 68 12.00 0.40 3.11
N ARG A 69 12.16 0.59 1.79
CA ARG A 69 13.17 -0.10 0.99
C ARG A 69 14.58 -0.07 1.60
N LYS A 70 15.01 1.10 2.08
CA LYS A 70 16.32 1.28 2.71
C LYS A 70 16.47 0.45 3.98
N ASP A 71 15.40 0.33 4.77
CA ASP A 71 15.41 -0.41 6.02
C ASP A 71 15.39 -1.92 5.76
N LEU A 72 14.68 -2.37 4.72
CA LEU A 72 14.70 -3.77 4.27
C LEU A 72 16.12 -4.20 3.85
N PHE A 73 16.82 -3.40 3.04
CA PHE A 73 18.21 -3.72 2.66
C PHE A 73 19.14 -3.78 3.88
N LYS A 74 19.08 -2.79 4.76
CA LYS A 74 19.87 -2.78 6.00
C LYS A 74 19.60 -4.00 6.88
N PHE A 75 18.34 -4.41 6.97
CA PHE A 75 17.94 -5.57 7.75
C PHE A 75 18.53 -6.86 7.16
N ILE A 76 18.42 -7.04 5.83
CA ILE A 76 18.96 -8.20 5.12
C ILE A 76 20.49 -8.27 5.24
N GLU A 77 21.18 -7.15 5.00
CA GLU A 77 22.65 -7.07 5.12
C GLU A 77 23.14 -7.39 6.53
N LYS A 78 22.40 -6.95 7.55
CA LYS A 78 22.72 -7.25 8.96
C LYS A 78 22.46 -8.72 9.32
N LEU A 79 21.38 -9.30 8.79
CA LEU A 79 20.99 -10.67 9.09
C LEU A 79 21.85 -11.69 8.33
N ASN A 80 22.27 -11.36 7.11
CA ASN A 80 23.00 -12.22 6.18
C ASN A 80 22.39 -13.63 6.00
N PRO A 81 21.13 -13.73 5.55
CA PRO A 81 20.42 -15.00 5.45
C PRO A 81 20.93 -15.86 4.28
N GLU A 82 20.84 -17.18 4.42
CA GLU A 82 21.19 -18.13 3.35
C GLU A 82 20.22 -18.06 2.16
N LYS A 83 18.94 -17.73 2.41
CA LYS A 83 17.90 -17.66 1.38
C LYS A 83 16.81 -16.64 1.72
N ILE A 84 16.30 -15.93 0.72
CA ILE A 84 15.30 -14.87 0.87
C ILE A 84 14.09 -15.12 -0.05
N PHE A 85 12.89 -15.05 0.53
CA PHE A 85 11.63 -15.12 -0.21
C PHE A 85 10.93 -13.76 -0.16
N CYS A 86 10.85 -13.09 -1.31
CA CYS A 86 10.23 -11.77 -1.44
C CYS A 86 8.73 -11.95 -1.74
N ILE A 87 7.88 -11.56 -0.80
CA ILE A 87 6.41 -11.69 -0.90
C ILE A 87 5.72 -10.39 -0.47
N HIS A 88 4.40 -10.31 -0.64
CA HIS A 88 3.54 -9.23 -0.14
C HIS A 88 4.01 -7.81 -0.53
N GLY A 89 4.21 -7.58 -1.82
CA GLY A 89 4.50 -6.27 -2.38
C GLY A 89 4.26 -6.25 -3.88
N ASP A 90 4.09 -5.05 -4.45
CA ASP A 90 3.74 -4.88 -5.86
C ASP A 90 4.92 -5.23 -6.80
N HIS A 91 6.16 -5.13 -6.32
CA HIS A 91 7.39 -5.33 -7.10
C HIS A 91 8.32 -6.39 -6.51
N THR A 92 7.76 -7.50 -6.01
CA THR A 92 8.55 -8.55 -5.34
C THR A 92 9.60 -9.19 -6.25
N GLN A 93 9.28 -9.40 -7.53
CA GLN A 93 10.20 -9.97 -8.51
C GLN A 93 11.43 -9.09 -8.75
N GLU A 94 11.21 -7.78 -8.99
CA GLU A 94 12.27 -6.79 -9.17
C GLU A 94 13.15 -6.68 -7.91
N PHE A 95 12.54 -6.70 -6.72
CA PHE A 95 13.28 -6.65 -5.47
C PHE A 95 14.16 -7.90 -5.27
N ALA A 96 13.64 -9.09 -5.59
CA ALA A 96 14.42 -10.33 -5.55
C ALA A 96 15.57 -10.31 -6.56
N GLU A 97 15.35 -9.81 -7.78
CA GLU A 97 16.41 -9.62 -8.78
C GLU A 97 17.53 -8.72 -8.29
N GLU A 98 17.18 -7.62 -7.63
CA GLU A 98 18.17 -6.71 -7.09
C GLU A 98 18.97 -7.33 -5.95
N LEU A 99 18.32 -8.08 -5.06
CA LEU A 99 19.01 -8.83 -4.01
C LEU A 99 20.00 -9.84 -4.60
N ARG A 100 19.63 -10.52 -5.70
CA ARG A 100 20.56 -11.40 -6.44
C ARG A 100 21.75 -10.64 -7.02
N ARG A 101 21.55 -9.44 -7.58
CA ARG A 101 22.65 -8.58 -8.07
C ARG A 101 23.59 -8.14 -6.94
N LYS A 102 23.10 -8.11 -5.70
CA LYS A 102 23.88 -7.83 -4.49
C LYS A 102 24.53 -9.07 -3.86
N GLY A 103 24.34 -10.25 -4.44
CA GLY A 103 24.99 -11.50 -4.00
C GLY A 103 24.15 -12.38 -3.06
N PHE A 104 22.87 -12.07 -2.83
CA PHE A 104 21.99 -12.91 -2.01
C PHE A 104 21.25 -13.98 -2.85
N ASP A 105 21.00 -15.17 -2.29
CA ASP A 105 20.02 -16.11 -2.86
C ASP A 105 18.61 -15.61 -2.54
N ALA A 106 17.94 -15.01 -3.52
CA ALA A 106 16.62 -14.43 -3.36
C ALA A 106 15.67 -14.84 -4.48
N VAL A 107 14.41 -15.13 -4.14
CA VAL A 107 13.34 -15.47 -5.08
C VAL A 107 12.03 -14.79 -4.68
N ALA A 108 11.22 -14.40 -5.67
CA ALA A 108 9.84 -13.98 -5.46
C ALA A 108 8.91 -15.08 -5.96
N PRO A 109 8.32 -15.89 -5.06
CA PRO A 109 7.45 -16.98 -5.49
C PRO A 109 6.14 -16.45 -6.06
N LEU A 110 5.67 -17.07 -7.14
CA LEU A 110 4.32 -16.89 -7.63
C LEU A 110 3.37 -17.84 -6.90
N ALA A 111 2.15 -17.36 -6.63
CA ALA A 111 1.17 -18.11 -5.86
C ALA A 111 0.87 -19.45 -6.56
N ASN A 112 0.94 -20.55 -5.81
CA ASN A 112 0.64 -21.91 -6.25
C ASN A 112 1.55 -22.50 -7.34
N GLU A 113 2.66 -21.85 -7.70
CA GLU A 113 3.52 -22.36 -8.77
C GLU A 113 4.56 -23.38 -8.29
N ARG A 114 5.05 -23.26 -7.05
CA ARG A 114 6.15 -24.10 -6.56
C ARG A 114 6.17 -24.22 -5.05
N THR A 115 6.45 -25.44 -4.57
CA THR A 115 6.81 -25.69 -3.18
C THR A 115 8.32 -25.59 -3.03
N PHE A 116 8.77 -24.75 -2.10
CA PHE A 116 10.18 -24.65 -1.72
C PHE A 116 10.39 -25.50 -0.48
N LYS A 117 11.33 -26.45 -0.55
CA LYS A 117 11.84 -27.12 0.64
C LYS A 117 12.97 -26.25 1.19
N VAL A 118 12.83 -25.84 2.44
CA VAL A 118 13.84 -25.11 3.21
C VAL A 118 14.66 -26.13 3.97
#